data_AF-A0A0W0VUU9-F1
#
_entry.id   AF-A0A0W0VUU9-F1
#
_cell.length_a   1.000
_cell.length_b   1.000
_cell.length_c   1.000
_cell.angle_alpha   90.00
_cell.angle_beta   90.00
_cell.angle_gamma   90.00
#
_symmetry.space_group_name_H-M   'P 1'
#
loop_
_entity.id
_entity.type
_entity.pdbx_description
1 polymer ?
#
loop_
_entity_poly.entity_id
_entity_poly.type
_entity_poly.pdbx_seq_one_letter_code
_entity_poly.pdbx_strand_id
1 'polypeptide(L)'
;MHHNLTKKAILKSKHNLTHGSKTIITISVGQPNHEGDKLLSTLIAANKQFSFIRIMVCDSLQRHTMKITSPLSIEELHDISVQLGSEWIERNNMYIKALTVPYHISRWDEWLYHPDFNYKQRVISDLYLNDSSFKSSILDTVNEFITRNPERLLVDSQTAFNLSRDYLLEECAVMLLLADEEFEYEIYPSQRNKALDYVYQAVISKVNSKLMQAVSIKFKNISYNEIKHELA
;
A
#
# COMPACT_ATOMS: atom_id res chain seq x y z
N MET A 1 -18.83 18.71 -10.53
CA MET A 1 -19.77 17.56 -10.48
C MET A 1 -19.82 17.05 -9.07
N HIS A 2 -21.02 17.02 -8.45
CA HIS A 2 -21.19 16.34 -7.16
C HIS A 2 -21.09 14.83 -7.38
N HIS A 3 -20.01 14.20 -6.93
CA HIS A 3 -19.93 12.74 -6.88
C HIS A 3 -20.85 12.27 -5.75
N ASN A 4 -21.92 11.54 -6.09
CA ASN A 4 -22.86 11.04 -5.11
C ASN A 4 -22.25 9.85 -4.38
N LEU A 5 -21.70 10.10 -3.19
CA LEU A 5 -21.03 9.11 -2.38
C LEU A 5 -21.97 7.95 -2.01
N THR A 6 -21.71 6.74 -2.51
CA THR A 6 -22.51 5.54 -2.15
C THR A 6 -21.87 4.69 -1.06
N LYS A 7 -20.61 4.99 -0.69
CA LYS A 7 -19.82 4.23 0.29
C LYS A 7 -19.33 5.13 1.42
N LYS A 8 -19.35 4.61 2.64
CA LYS A 8 -18.69 5.20 3.81
C LYS A 8 -17.55 4.31 4.26
N ALA A 9 -16.35 4.86 4.33
CA ALA A 9 -15.17 4.18 4.85
C ALA A 9 -15.16 4.29 6.39
N ILE A 10 -14.88 3.18 7.06
CA ILE A 10 -14.64 3.14 8.50
C ILE A 10 -13.25 2.58 8.72
N LEU A 11 -12.38 3.40 9.30
CA LEU A 11 -11.02 3.03 9.65
C LEU A 11 -11.03 2.01 10.81
N LYS A 12 -10.26 0.93 10.67
CA LYS A 12 -10.17 -0.18 11.63
C LYS A 12 -8.72 -0.45 11.98
N SER A 13 -8.35 -0.16 13.21
CA SER A 13 -7.05 -0.46 13.81
C SER A 13 -7.22 -1.33 15.06
N LYS A 14 -6.17 -2.05 15.44
CA LYS A 14 -6.09 -2.80 16.71
C LYS A 14 -6.06 -1.86 17.92
N HIS A 15 -5.51 -0.66 17.74
CA HIS A 15 -5.41 0.37 18.76
C HIS A 15 -6.29 1.57 18.40
N ASN A 16 -6.62 2.39 19.39
CA ASN A 16 -7.29 3.65 19.12
C ASN A 16 -6.39 4.54 18.25
N LEU A 17 -6.98 5.14 17.22
CA LEU A 17 -6.26 6.05 16.35
C LEU A 17 -6.03 7.37 17.09
N THR A 18 -4.77 7.80 17.16
CA THR A 18 -4.42 9.11 17.70
C THR A 18 -4.86 10.18 16.71
N HIS A 19 -5.69 11.13 17.17
CA HIS A 19 -6.10 12.24 16.32
C HIS A 19 -4.91 13.18 16.04
N GLY A 20 -4.81 13.67 14.80
CA GLY A 20 -3.73 14.58 14.41
C GLY A 20 -2.37 13.90 14.19
N SER A 21 -2.33 12.58 14.06
CA SER A 21 -1.13 11.81 13.69
C SER A 21 -0.81 11.89 12.19
N LYS A 22 0.41 11.47 11.81
CA LYS A 22 0.88 11.36 10.41
C LYS A 22 0.50 9.99 9.84
N THR A 23 -0.19 9.96 8.69
CA THR A 23 -0.57 8.70 8.02
C THR A 23 -0.06 8.62 6.59
N ILE A 24 0.13 7.38 6.14
CA ILE A 24 0.31 7.06 4.73
C ILE A 24 -0.86 6.20 4.24
N ILE A 25 -1.34 6.46 3.03
CA ILE A 25 -2.32 5.64 2.30
C ILE A 25 -1.56 5.00 1.15
N THR A 26 -1.47 3.67 1.14
CA THR A 26 -0.75 2.92 0.11
C THR A 26 -1.71 2.52 -0.99
N ILE A 27 -1.39 2.89 -2.23
CA ILE A 27 -2.26 2.72 -3.39
C ILE A 27 -1.67 1.65 -4.29
N SER A 28 -2.29 0.48 -4.28
CA SER A 28 -2.07 -0.55 -5.31
C SER A 28 -2.89 -0.19 -6.55
N VAL A 29 -2.22 0.26 -7.61
CA VAL A 29 -2.83 0.70 -8.87
C VAL A 29 -3.60 -0.46 -9.52
N GLY A 30 -4.80 -0.17 -10.04
CA GLY A 30 -5.68 -1.17 -10.66
C GLY A 30 -6.60 -1.90 -9.67
N GLN A 31 -6.46 -1.69 -8.36
CA GLN A 31 -7.37 -2.27 -7.36
C GLN A 31 -8.67 -1.44 -7.25
N PRO A 32 -9.86 -2.06 -7.38
CA PRO A 32 -11.15 -1.34 -7.32
C PRO A 32 -11.43 -0.60 -6.02
N ASN A 33 -10.73 -0.93 -4.93
CA ASN A 33 -10.86 -0.23 -3.65
C ASN A 33 -10.12 1.11 -3.61
N HIS A 34 -9.20 1.36 -4.56
CA HIS A 34 -8.46 2.60 -4.72
C HIS A 34 -9.02 3.47 -5.84
N GLU A 35 -10.29 3.29 -6.20
CA GLU A 35 -10.95 4.05 -7.27
C GLU A 35 -12.31 4.59 -6.77
N GLY A 36 -12.77 5.67 -7.40
CA GLY A 36 -14.12 6.23 -7.26
C GLY A 36 -14.59 6.41 -5.81
N ASP A 37 -15.84 6.01 -5.54
CA ASP A 37 -16.49 6.15 -4.23
C ASP A 37 -15.69 5.57 -3.05
N LYS A 38 -14.99 4.45 -3.26
CA LYS A 38 -14.21 3.81 -2.19
C LYS A 38 -12.96 4.61 -1.86
N LEU A 39 -12.26 5.11 -2.88
CA LEU A 39 -11.13 6.01 -2.66
C LEU A 39 -11.60 7.30 -1.99
N LEU A 40 -12.63 7.95 -2.55
CA LEU A 40 -13.14 9.21 -2.02
C LEU A 40 -13.56 9.07 -0.55
N SER A 41 -14.33 8.04 -0.21
CA SER A 41 -14.75 7.80 1.18
C SER A 41 -13.56 7.52 2.11
N THR A 42 -12.51 6.84 1.62
CA THR A 42 -11.26 6.62 2.37
C THR A 42 -10.55 7.93 2.66
N LEU A 43 -10.39 8.79 1.64
CA LEU A 43 -9.77 10.11 1.77
C LEU A 43 -10.54 10.99 2.76
N ILE A 44 -11.88 11.00 2.71
CA ILE A 44 -12.73 11.72 3.66
C ILE A 44 -12.50 11.24 5.10
N ALA A 45 -12.49 9.91 5.31
CA ALA A 45 -12.27 9.34 6.64
C ALA A 45 -10.86 9.66 7.17
N ALA A 46 -9.84 9.60 6.33
CA ALA A 46 -8.47 9.95 6.69
C ALA A 46 -8.33 11.46 7.00
N ASN A 47 -8.90 12.33 6.17
CA ASN A 47 -8.86 13.79 6.33
C ASN A 47 -9.48 14.26 7.65
N LYS A 48 -10.48 13.53 8.17
CA LYS A 48 -11.11 13.81 9.47
C LYS A 48 -10.28 13.31 10.66
N GLN A 49 -9.36 12.38 10.46
CA GLN A 49 -8.64 11.68 11.53
C GLN A 49 -7.20 12.16 11.71
N PHE A 50 -6.50 12.44 10.60
CA PHE A 50 -5.05 12.65 10.56
C PHE A 50 -4.71 14.12 10.25
N SER A 51 -3.56 14.60 10.73
CA SER A 51 -3.10 15.97 10.46
C SER A 51 -2.30 16.09 9.17
N PHE A 52 -1.75 14.98 8.68
CA PHE A 52 -0.99 14.90 7.44
C PHE A 52 -1.25 13.56 6.75
N ILE A 53 -1.40 13.60 5.43
CA ILE A 53 -1.64 12.41 4.60
C ILE A 53 -0.58 12.31 3.51
N ARG A 54 0.21 11.23 3.50
CA ARG A 54 0.94 10.83 2.29
C ARG A 54 0.09 9.85 1.49
N ILE A 55 -0.09 10.12 0.21
CA ILE A 55 -0.72 9.19 -0.74
C ILE A 55 0.43 8.58 -1.54
N MET A 56 0.77 7.34 -1.25
CA MET A 56 1.86 6.65 -1.95
C MET A 56 1.28 5.79 -3.07
N VAL A 57 1.57 6.16 -4.31
CA VAL A 57 1.23 5.38 -5.50
C VAL A 57 2.25 4.27 -5.66
N CYS A 58 1.88 3.04 -5.30
CA CYS A 58 2.73 1.84 -5.36
C CYS A 58 2.74 1.25 -6.77
N ASP A 59 3.08 2.08 -7.75
CA ASP A 59 3.06 1.78 -9.17
C ASP A 59 4.22 0.89 -9.61
N SER A 60 5.46 1.38 -9.56
CA SER A 60 6.61 0.68 -10.12
C SER A 60 6.91 -0.63 -9.39
N LEU A 61 6.44 -0.79 -8.15
CA LEU A 61 6.43 -2.07 -7.43
C LEU A 61 5.74 -3.20 -8.23
N GLN A 62 4.68 -2.87 -8.99
CA GLN A 62 3.89 -3.84 -9.75
C GLN A 62 4.67 -4.44 -10.94
N ARG A 63 5.82 -3.87 -11.33
CA ARG A 63 6.65 -4.44 -12.41
C ARG A 63 6.99 -5.91 -12.18
N HIS A 64 7.24 -6.28 -10.92
CA HIS A 64 7.52 -7.66 -10.50
C HIS A 64 6.35 -8.60 -10.79
N THR A 65 5.13 -8.22 -10.39
CA THR A 65 3.93 -9.04 -10.56
C THR A 65 3.42 -9.01 -11.99
N MET A 66 3.55 -7.90 -12.71
CA MET A 66 3.22 -7.83 -14.14
C MET A 66 4.10 -8.75 -14.99
N LYS A 67 5.37 -8.95 -14.60
CA LYS A 67 6.29 -9.84 -15.32
C LYS A 67 5.84 -11.30 -15.30
N ILE A 68 5.06 -11.69 -14.29
CA ILE A 68 4.50 -13.05 -14.20
C ILE A 68 3.50 -13.31 -15.33
N THR A 69 2.80 -12.28 -15.81
CA THR A 69 1.72 -12.38 -16.80
C THR A 69 2.04 -11.65 -18.10
N SER A 70 3.31 -11.28 -18.33
CA SER A 70 3.71 -10.49 -19.50
C SER A 70 5.04 -10.99 -20.09
N PRO A 71 5.16 -11.06 -21.44
CA PRO A 71 6.42 -11.41 -22.09
C PRO A 71 7.45 -10.27 -22.05
N LEU A 72 7.03 -9.03 -21.76
CA LEU A 72 7.88 -7.83 -21.79
C LEU A 72 9.01 -7.88 -20.75
N SER A 73 10.09 -7.14 -21.00
CA SER A 73 11.21 -6.98 -20.05
C SER A 73 10.77 -6.28 -18.76
N ILE A 74 11.57 -6.41 -17.69
CA ILE A 74 11.24 -5.77 -16.40
C ILE A 74 11.35 -4.25 -16.50
N GLU A 75 12.22 -3.75 -17.37
CA GLU A 75 12.40 -2.34 -17.70
C GLU A 75 11.18 -1.78 -18.43
N GLU A 76 10.69 -2.45 -19.48
CA GLU A 76 9.44 -2.05 -20.15
C GLU A 76 8.24 -2.08 -19.19
N LEU A 77 8.19 -3.07 -18.29
CA LEU A 77 7.12 -3.17 -17.30
C LEU A 77 7.22 -2.11 -16.21
N HIS A 78 8.44 -1.65 -15.87
CA HIS A 78 8.64 -0.49 -15.01
C HIS A 78 8.00 0.74 -15.66
N ASP A 79 8.36 1.06 -16.91
CA ASP A 79 7.80 2.22 -17.64
C ASP A 79 6.27 2.16 -17.73
N ILE A 80 5.71 0.99 -18.07
CA ILE A 80 4.25 0.79 -18.13
C ILE A 80 3.61 1.01 -16.76
N SER A 81 4.19 0.43 -15.70
CA SER A 81 3.63 0.56 -14.35
C SER A 81 3.65 2.01 -13.86
N VAL A 82 4.73 2.76 -14.13
CA VAL A 82 4.81 4.20 -13.86
C VAL A 82 3.74 4.96 -14.65
N GLN A 83 3.54 4.63 -15.93
CA GLN A 83 2.48 5.27 -16.71
C GLN A 83 1.09 5.02 -16.09
N LEU A 84 0.78 3.78 -15.68
CA LEU A 84 -0.47 3.46 -15.01
C LEU A 84 -0.66 4.23 -13.69
N GLY A 85 0.42 4.45 -12.94
CA GLY A 85 0.42 5.30 -11.75
C GLY A 85 0.09 6.76 -12.07
N SER A 86 0.66 7.30 -13.15
CA SER A 86 0.38 8.67 -13.61
C SER A 86 -1.09 8.84 -13.99
N GLU A 87 -1.64 7.89 -14.74
CA GLU A 87 -3.06 7.92 -15.11
C GLU A 87 -3.96 7.76 -13.88
N TRP A 88 -3.58 6.93 -12.91
CA TRP A 88 -4.33 6.81 -11.65
C TRP A 88 -4.42 8.15 -10.91
N ILE A 89 -3.29 8.88 -10.83
CA ILE A 89 -3.25 10.20 -10.22
C ILE A 89 -4.16 11.16 -10.97
N GLU A 90 -4.08 11.20 -12.30
CA GLU A 90 -4.91 12.09 -13.12
C GLU A 90 -6.41 11.83 -12.90
N ARG A 91 -6.84 10.58 -12.99
CA ARG A 91 -8.24 10.17 -12.83
C ARG A 91 -8.79 10.47 -11.44
N ASN A 92 -7.96 10.41 -10.40
CA ASN A 92 -8.38 10.59 -9.01
C ASN A 92 -8.00 11.97 -8.42
N ASN A 93 -7.36 12.84 -9.20
CA ASN A 93 -6.85 14.15 -8.77
C ASN A 93 -7.94 15.02 -8.14
N MET A 94 -9.17 14.95 -8.67
CA MET A 94 -10.30 15.72 -8.13
C MET A 94 -10.65 15.33 -6.69
N TYR A 95 -10.49 14.06 -6.31
CA TYR A 95 -10.74 13.58 -4.95
C TYR A 95 -9.59 13.99 -4.02
N ILE A 96 -8.36 13.88 -4.51
CA ILE A 96 -7.16 14.22 -3.74
C ILE A 96 -7.12 15.72 -3.42
N LYS A 97 -7.46 16.57 -4.39
CA LYS A 97 -7.52 18.03 -4.19
C LYS A 97 -8.62 18.49 -3.22
N ALA A 98 -9.55 17.61 -2.85
CA ALA A 98 -10.59 17.91 -1.87
C ALA A 98 -10.10 17.74 -0.41
N LEU A 99 -8.89 17.21 -0.19
CA LEU A 99 -8.29 17.15 1.14
C LEU A 99 -8.04 18.56 1.69
N THR A 100 -8.41 18.78 2.94
CA THR A 100 -8.21 20.05 3.65
C THR A 100 -6.99 20.02 4.56
N VAL A 101 -6.54 18.82 4.96
CA VAL A 101 -5.29 18.65 5.70
C VAL A 101 -4.10 18.67 4.72
N PRO A 102 -2.91 19.10 5.16
CA PRO A 102 -1.69 18.98 4.37
C PRO A 102 -1.49 17.56 3.84
N TYR A 103 -1.17 17.45 2.55
CA TYR A 103 -0.93 16.15 1.92
C TYR A 103 0.25 16.20 0.94
N HIS A 104 0.77 15.02 0.63
CA HIS A 104 1.79 14.82 -0.38
C HIS A 104 1.50 13.54 -1.17
N ILE A 105 1.62 13.60 -2.50
CA ILE A 105 1.55 12.42 -3.36
C ILE A 105 3.00 12.01 -3.65
N SER A 106 3.38 10.80 -3.24
CA SER A 106 4.69 10.21 -3.56
C SER A 106 4.52 9.01 -4.50
N ARG A 107 5.48 8.79 -5.39
CA ARG A 107 5.58 7.59 -6.24
C ARG A 107 6.44 6.51 -5.58
N TRP A 108 6.32 5.26 -6.03
CA TRP A 108 7.13 4.17 -5.47
C TRP A 108 8.63 4.38 -5.70
N ASP A 109 8.99 4.87 -6.88
CA ASP A 109 10.37 5.18 -7.27
C ASP A 109 11.06 6.19 -6.34
N GLU A 110 10.33 7.12 -5.73
CA GLU A 110 10.91 8.04 -4.74
C GLU A 110 11.53 7.30 -3.56
N TRP A 111 10.96 6.15 -3.19
CA TRP A 111 11.46 5.29 -2.12
C TRP A 111 12.56 4.34 -2.59
N LEU A 112 12.53 3.90 -3.85
CA LEU A 112 13.60 3.10 -4.45
C LEU A 112 14.89 3.91 -4.61
N TYR A 113 14.77 5.19 -4.94
CA TYR A 113 15.90 6.11 -5.05
C TYR A 113 16.27 6.79 -3.74
N HIS A 114 15.60 6.45 -2.63
CA HIS A 114 15.95 6.97 -1.31
C HIS A 114 17.39 6.56 -0.95
N PRO A 115 18.23 7.47 -0.41
CA PRO A 115 19.63 7.16 -0.10
C PRO A 115 19.82 5.92 0.79
N ASP A 116 18.89 5.71 1.73
CA ASP A 116 18.93 4.58 2.67
C ASP A 116 18.26 3.31 2.14
N PHE A 117 17.66 3.30 0.94
CA PHE A 117 16.96 2.13 0.41
C PHE A 117 17.86 0.89 0.38
N ASN A 118 19.08 1.01 -0.13
CA ASN A 118 20.06 -0.09 -0.17
C ASN A 118 20.45 -0.61 1.22
N TYR A 119 20.42 0.26 2.25
CA TYR A 119 20.62 -0.19 3.62
C TYR A 119 19.41 -0.98 4.13
N LYS A 120 18.19 -0.46 3.94
CA LYS A 120 16.95 -1.16 4.35
C LYS A 120 16.75 -2.48 3.61
N GLN A 121 17.07 -2.54 2.33
CA GLN A 121 17.01 -3.77 1.54
C GLN A 121 17.97 -4.83 2.09
N ARG A 122 19.19 -4.45 2.53
CA ARG A 122 20.12 -5.37 3.19
C ARG A 122 19.58 -5.89 4.51
N VAL A 123 18.99 -5.02 5.35
CA VAL A 123 18.35 -5.44 6.60
C VAL A 123 17.27 -6.49 6.35
N ILE A 124 16.39 -6.27 5.36
CA ILE A 124 15.34 -7.23 5.00
C ILE A 124 15.90 -8.51 4.39
N SER A 125 16.96 -8.42 3.57
CA SER A 125 17.62 -9.57 2.98
C SER A 125 18.29 -10.44 4.06
N ASP A 126 18.98 -9.83 5.01
CA ASP A 126 19.59 -10.51 6.15
C ASP A 126 18.53 -11.18 7.02
N LEU A 127 17.39 -10.50 7.27
CA LEU A 127 16.26 -11.10 7.97
C LEU A 127 15.72 -12.32 7.21
N TYR A 128 15.55 -12.21 5.88
CA TYR A 128 15.03 -13.31 5.06
C TYR A 128 15.97 -14.54 5.04
N LEU A 129 17.28 -14.30 5.07
CA LEU A 129 18.29 -15.36 5.06
C LEU A 129 18.42 -16.06 6.42
N ASN A 130 18.31 -15.31 7.51
CA ASN A 130 18.68 -15.80 8.85
C ASN A 130 17.48 -16.09 9.77
N ASP A 131 16.29 -15.57 9.47
CA ASP A 131 15.07 -15.81 10.24
C ASP A 131 14.12 -16.75 9.49
N SER A 132 14.03 -18.00 9.98
CA SER A 132 13.18 -19.02 9.39
C SER A 132 11.68 -18.66 9.43
N SER A 133 11.25 -17.90 10.43
CA SER A 133 9.86 -17.50 10.57
C SER A 133 9.51 -16.41 9.57
N PHE A 134 10.40 -15.43 9.37
CA PHE A 134 10.21 -14.43 8.32
C PHE A 134 10.21 -15.09 6.94
N LYS A 135 11.18 -15.99 6.69
CA LYS A 135 11.25 -16.76 5.45
C LYS A 135 9.95 -17.53 5.18
N SER A 136 9.39 -18.20 6.20
CA SER A 136 8.10 -18.88 6.11
C SER A 136 6.96 -17.92 5.77
N SER A 137 6.93 -16.73 6.39
CA SER A 137 5.89 -15.74 6.12
C SER A 137 5.90 -15.24 4.66
N ILE A 138 7.10 -15.08 4.08
CA ILE A 138 7.27 -14.76 2.67
C ILE A 138 6.79 -15.92 1.80
N LEU A 139 7.23 -17.15 2.09
CA LEU A 139 6.84 -18.36 1.34
C LEU A 139 5.30 -18.52 1.31
N ASP A 140 4.66 -18.41 2.48
CA ASP A 140 3.20 -18.54 2.60
C ASP A 140 2.48 -17.45 1.79
N THR A 141 2.94 -16.20 1.88
CA THR A 141 2.33 -15.07 1.17
C THR A 141 2.49 -15.21 -0.35
N VAL A 142 3.65 -15.65 -0.83
CA VAL A 142 3.90 -15.93 -2.25
C VAL A 142 3.02 -17.07 -2.76
N ASN A 143 2.93 -18.17 -1.99
CA ASN A 143 2.10 -19.31 -2.35
C ASN A 143 0.62 -18.93 -2.43
N GLU A 144 0.10 -18.17 -1.47
CA GLU A 144 -1.26 -17.63 -1.52
C GLU A 144 -1.51 -16.75 -2.75
N PHE A 145 -0.51 -15.99 -3.20
CA PHE A 145 -0.63 -15.16 -4.40
C PHE A 145 -0.68 -16.01 -5.69
N ILE A 146 0.29 -16.91 -5.86
CA ILE A 146 0.42 -17.74 -7.07
C ILE A 146 -0.76 -18.69 -7.23
N THR A 147 -1.21 -19.32 -6.13
CA THR A 147 -2.30 -20.31 -6.16
C THR A 147 -3.67 -19.71 -6.47
N ARG A 148 -3.86 -18.39 -6.34
CA ARG A 148 -5.15 -17.75 -6.60
C ARG A 148 -5.50 -17.64 -8.08
N ASN A 149 -4.52 -17.63 -8.98
CA ASN A 149 -4.74 -17.50 -10.43
C ASN A 149 -3.67 -18.25 -11.25
N PRO A 150 -3.51 -19.58 -11.07
CA PRO A 150 -2.45 -20.35 -11.72
C PRO A 150 -2.54 -20.32 -13.26
N GLU A 151 -3.73 -20.14 -13.82
CA GLU A 151 -3.98 -20.07 -15.25
C GLU A 151 -3.46 -18.80 -15.93
N ARG A 152 -3.09 -17.77 -15.14
CA ARG A 152 -2.59 -16.49 -15.67
C ARG A 152 -1.08 -16.43 -15.81
N LEU A 153 -0.36 -17.44 -15.33
CA LEU A 153 1.10 -17.47 -15.33
C LEU A 153 1.61 -17.67 -16.77
N LEU A 154 2.39 -16.71 -17.28
CA LEU A 154 3.14 -16.86 -18.54
C LEU A 154 4.58 -17.33 -18.32
N VAL A 155 4.99 -17.47 -17.05
CA VAL A 155 6.30 -17.95 -16.61
C VAL A 155 6.15 -19.23 -15.81
N ASP A 156 7.24 -19.98 -15.65
CA ASP A 156 7.24 -21.17 -14.80
C ASP A 156 7.04 -20.80 -13.32
N SER A 157 6.61 -21.77 -12.51
CA SER A 157 6.30 -21.55 -11.09
C SER A 157 7.50 -21.04 -10.28
N GLN A 158 8.73 -21.42 -10.61
CA GLN A 158 9.92 -20.97 -9.90
C GLN A 158 10.23 -19.50 -10.22
N THR A 159 10.06 -19.09 -11.47
CA THR A 159 10.16 -17.69 -11.88
C THR A 159 9.07 -16.84 -11.23
N ALA A 160 7.81 -17.30 -11.26
CA ALA A 160 6.71 -16.61 -10.58
C ALA A 160 6.99 -16.44 -9.08
N PHE A 161 7.50 -17.49 -8.44
CA PHE A 161 7.91 -17.45 -7.04
C PHE A 161 8.97 -16.38 -6.77
N ASN A 162 10.03 -16.35 -7.57
CA ASN A 162 11.11 -15.37 -7.39
C ASN A 162 10.60 -13.94 -7.56
N LEU A 163 9.79 -13.66 -8.58
CA LEU A 163 9.20 -12.33 -8.82
C LEU A 163 8.29 -11.90 -7.66
N SER A 164 7.42 -12.79 -7.18
CA SER A 164 6.55 -12.50 -6.03
C SER A 164 7.34 -12.32 -4.73
N ARG A 165 8.43 -13.07 -4.53
CA ARG A 165 9.34 -12.87 -3.40
C ARG A 165 9.99 -11.49 -3.49
N ASP A 166 10.52 -11.12 -4.64
CA ASP A 166 11.25 -9.86 -4.83
C ASP A 166 10.31 -8.65 -4.63
N TYR A 167 9.06 -8.75 -5.09
CA TYR A 167 7.98 -7.81 -4.74
C TYR A 167 7.87 -7.62 -3.22
N LEU A 168 7.74 -8.70 -2.45
CA LEU A 168 7.50 -8.61 -1.00
C LEU A 168 8.72 -8.09 -0.25
N LEU A 169 9.93 -8.48 -0.65
CA LEU A 169 11.16 -8.01 -0.02
C LEU A 169 11.37 -6.51 -0.27
N GLU A 170 11.05 -6.03 -1.48
CA GLU A 170 11.07 -4.60 -1.81
C GLU A 170 10.02 -3.82 -0.99
N GLU A 171 8.79 -4.34 -0.89
CA GLU A 171 7.71 -3.74 -0.10
C GLU A 171 8.09 -3.64 1.39
N CYS A 172 8.72 -4.69 1.94
CA CYS A 172 9.25 -4.71 3.30
C CYS A 172 10.37 -3.67 3.51
N ALA A 173 11.26 -3.50 2.54
CA ALA A 173 12.35 -2.54 2.65
C ALA A 173 11.83 -1.10 2.65
N VAL A 174 10.87 -0.78 1.79
CA VAL A 174 10.20 0.52 1.78
C VAL A 174 9.44 0.75 3.09
N MET A 175 8.80 -0.26 3.66
CA MET A 175 8.12 -0.14 4.97
C MET A 175 9.07 0.35 6.09
N LEU A 176 10.34 -0.05 6.06
CA LEU A 176 11.33 0.46 7.01
C LEU A 176 11.67 1.94 6.77
N LEU A 177 11.72 2.40 5.52
CA LEU A 177 11.89 3.83 5.20
C LEU A 177 10.69 4.66 5.67
N LEU A 178 9.48 4.13 5.50
CA LEU A 178 8.26 4.80 5.97
C LEU A 178 8.25 4.95 7.50
N ALA A 179 8.79 3.97 8.23
CA ALA A 179 8.96 4.08 9.67
C ALA A 179 9.98 5.17 10.03
N ASP A 180 11.12 5.26 9.33
CA ASP A 180 12.10 6.33 9.56
C ASP A 180 11.52 7.73 9.31
N GLU A 181 10.58 7.84 8.37
CA GLU A 181 9.81 9.06 8.08
C GLU A 181 8.68 9.35 9.09
N GLU A 182 8.65 8.63 10.21
CA GLU A 182 7.74 8.84 11.34
C GLU A 182 6.26 8.72 10.98
N PHE A 183 5.91 7.90 9.99
CA PHE A 183 4.50 7.56 9.75
C PHE A 183 3.98 6.68 10.88
N GLU A 184 2.94 7.15 11.58
CA GLU A 184 2.31 6.41 12.69
C GLU A 184 1.38 5.31 12.16
N TYR A 185 0.69 5.58 11.06
CA TYR A 185 -0.34 4.70 10.52
C TYR A 185 -0.17 4.46 9.02
N GLU A 186 -0.42 3.21 8.62
CA GLU A 186 -0.55 2.82 7.21
C GLU A 186 -2.00 2.40 6.95
N ILE A 187 -2.66 3.09 6.03
CA ILE A 187 -4.03 2.79 5.61
C ILE A 187 -4.00 1.96 4.33
N TYR A 188 -4.63 0.79 4.39
CA TYR A 188 -4.88 -0.06 3.23
C TYR A 188 -6.28 -0.69 3.31
N PRO A 189 -7.01 -0.92 2.19
CA PRO A 189 -8.37 -1.44 2.27
C PRO A 189 -8.50 -2.82 2.92
N SER A 190 -7.58 -3.74 2.63
CA SER A 190 -7.58 -5.08 3.22
C SER A 190 -6.67 -5.16 4.44
N GLN A 191 -6.64 -6.33 5.09
CA GLN A 191 -5.62 -6.62 6.09
C GLN A 191 -4.23 -6.58 5.46
N ARG A 192 -3.24 -6.16 6.26
CA ARG A 192 -1.82 -6.21 5.91
C ARG A 192 -1.40 -7.67 5.68
N ASN A 193 -0.55 -7.90 4.70
CA ASN A 193 -0.05 -9.25 4.42
C ASN A 193 0.87 -9.75 5.55
N LYS A 194 1.07 -11.08 5.63
CA LYS A 194 1.82 -11.72 6.71
C LYS A 194 3.28 -11.29 6.76
N ALA A 195 3.90 -11.04 5.61
CA ALA A 195 5.30 -10.61 5.53
C ALA A 195 5.51 -9.21 6.13
N LEU A 196 4.69 -8.23 5.74
CA LEU A 196 4.75 -6.88 6.29
C LEU A 196 4.37 -6.84 7.78
N ASP A 197 3.36 -7.64 8.19
CA ASP A 197 3.02 -7.79 9.60
C ASP A 197 4.21 -8.36 10.41
N TYR A 198 4.95 -9.32 9.85
CA TYR A 198 6.16 -9.86 10.48
C TYR A 198 7.21 -8.76 10.67
N VAL A 199 7.52 -8.00 9.61
CA VAL A 199 8.52 -6.91 9.67
C VAL A 199 8.12 -5.86 10.71
N TYR A 200 6.84 -5.51 10.80
CA TYR A 200 6.36 -4.61 11.84
C TYR A 200 6.62 -5.17 13.26
N GLN A 201 6.29 -6.43 13.51
CA GLN A 201 6.45 -7.05 14.84
C GLN A 201 7.93 -7.29 15.22
N ALA A 202 8.73 -7.74 14.26
CA ALA A 202 10.12 -8.13 14.49
C ALA A 202 11.08 -6.94 14.51
N VAL A 203 10.80 -5.89 13.71
CA VAL A 203 11.72 -4.77 13.50
C VAL A 203 11.13 -3.47 14.02
N ILE A 204 10.08 -2.95 13.38
CA ILE A 204 9.60 -1.58 13.62
C ILE A 204 9.11 -1.40 15.05
N SER A 205 8.24 -2.29 15.53
CA SER A 205 7.62 -2.17 16.85
C SER A 205 8.61 -2.35 18.01
N LYS A 206 9.77 -2.97 17.77
CA LYS A 206 10.85 -3.09 18.76
C LYS A 206 11.60 -1.78 18.95
N VAL A 207 11.65 -0.95 17.91
CA VAL A 207 12.22 0.40 17.96
C VAL A 207 11.19 1.40 18.45
N ASN A 208 10.02 1.44 17.79
CA ASN A 208 8.90 2.29 18.17
C ASN A 208 7.56 1.69 17.73
N SER A 209 6.79 1.19 18.69
CA SER A 209 5.48 0.56 18.46
C SER A 209 4.36 1.52 18.04
N LYS A 210 4.62 2.83 18.00
CA LYS A 210 3.67 3.82 17.48
C LYS A 210 3.75 4.01 15.97
N LEU A 211 4.82 3.52 15.32
CA LEU A 211 5.05 3.72 13.89
C LEU A 211 4.44 2.60 13.06
N MET A 212 3.97 2.91 11.85
CA MET A 212 3.46 1.97 10.87
C MET A 212 2.41 0.98 11.41
N GLN A 213 1.51 1.44 12.29
CA GLN A 213 0.37 0.65 12.73
C GLN A 213 -0.62 0.44 11.58
N ALA A 214 -1.03 -0.80 11.34
CA ALA A 214 -1.95 -1.14 10.26
C ALA A 214 -3.36 -0.60 10.52
N VAL A 215 -3.92 0.08 9.51
CA VAL A 215 -5.31 0.54 9.48
C VAL A 215 -6.00 -0.05 8.26
N SER A 216 -6.95 -0.95 8.51
CA SER A 216 -7.81 -1.53 7.46
C SER A 216 -9.08 -0.70 7.25
N ILE A 217 -9.78 -0.89 6.13
CA ILE A 217 -11.01 -0.15 5.84
C ILE A 217 -12.20 -1.10 5.74
N LYS A 218 -13.25 -0.78 6.52
CA LYS A 218 -14.57 -1.39 6.32
C LYS A 218 -15.47 -0.41 5.58
N PHE A 219 -15.87 -0.76 4.36
CA PHE A 219 -16.84 0.01 3.60
C PHE A 219 -18.28 -0.37 3.98
N LYS A 220 -19.14 0.63 4.19
CA LYS A 220 -20.59 0.47 4.33
C LYS A 220 -21.31 1.20 3.20
N ASN A 221 -22.47 0.70 2.79
CA ASN A 221 -23.37 1.49 1.94
C ASN A 221 -24.00 2.61 2.77
N ILE A 222 -24.19 3.77 2.16
CA ILE A 222 -24.88 4.91 2.77
C ILE A 222 -26.19 5.15 2.03
N SER A 223 -27.22 5.51 2.79
CA SER A 223 -28.51 5.89 2.25
C SER A 223 -28.50 7.36 1.81
N TYR A 224 -29.37 7.75 0.88
CA TYR A 224 -29.42 9.11 0.31
C TYR A 224 -29.56 10.22 1.39
N ASN A 225 -30.16 9.91 2.54
CA ASN A 225 -30.37 10.87 3.63
C ASN A 225 -29.08 11.21 4.40
N GLU A 226 -28.05 10.36 4.37
CA GLU A 226 -26.79 10.56 5.12
C GLU A 226 -25.78 11.45 4.36
N ILE A 227 -25.96 11.64 3.05
CA ILE A 227 -25.02 12.34 2.16
C ILE A 227 -24.91 13.84 2.49
N LYS A 228 -25.99 14.48 2.97
CA LYS A 228 -26.02 15.93 3.21
C LYS A 228 -25.16 16.42 4.39
N HIS A 229 -24.76 15.53 5.30
CA HIS A 229 -24.02 15.90 6.51
C HIS A 229 -22.50 15.65 6.41
N GLU A 230 -22.01 14.90 5.42
CA GLU A 230 -20.59 14.54 5.36
C GLU A 230 -19.71 15.51 4.56
N LEU A 231 -20.32 16.36 3.72
CA LEU A 231 -19.66 17.33 2.83
C LEU A 231 -19.73 18.79 3.35
N ALA A 232 -20.29 19.01 4.53
CA ALA A 232 -20.26 20.27 5.27
C ALA A 232 -19.16 20.21 6.34
#